data_AF-A0A918Q8G8-F1
#
_entry.id   AF-A0A918Q8G8-F1
#
_cell.length_a   1.000
_cell.length_b   1.000
_cell.length_c   1.000
_cell.angle_alpha   90.00
_cell.angle_beta   90.00
_cell.angle_gamma   90.00
#
_symmetry.space_group_name_H-M   'P 1'
#
loop_
_entity.id
_entity.type
_entity.pdbx_description
1 polymer ?
#
loop_
_entity_poly.entity_id
_entity_poly.type
_entity_poly.pdbx_seq_one_letter_code
_entity_poly.pdbx_strand_id
1 'polypeptide(L)'
;MPKPPEGLLFGVYPGSVAGDDTGGLAEGPPDDPARVTAALDRLQGRPGRPFLVRAYTRYDDTTPPGGPHPTATPAAAERYAARGRRLDLVAQYQSTTGDIDGYRRFLRELVELYGPVTDTLQVTEEPNVTSVPTLDGHYPAVREAIVHGVSAAKERARELGHTHLRVGFNTTPLFGPAASFVTELTEHGGPGFTDDLDYIGLDFFPDVFQPLGPV
;
A
#
# COMPACT_ATOMS: atom_id res chain seq x y z
N MET A 1 -21.28 -0.81 -9.92
CA MET A 1 -20.27 -0.48 -8.91
C MET A 1 -20.71 -1.04 -7.56
N PRO A 2 -19.82 -1.67 -6.78
CA PRO A 2 -20.12 -1.96 -5.38
C PRO A 2 -20.34 -0.63 -4.64
N LYS A 3 -21.33 -0.59 -3.75
CA LYS A 3 -21.62 0.57 -2.92
C LYS A 3 -20.44 0.75 -1.94
N PRO A 4 -19.88 1.96 -1.76
CA PRO A 4 -18.90 2.20 -0.71
C PRO A 4 -19.50 1.83 0.65
N PRO A 5 -18.68 1.40 1.63
CA PRO A 5 -19.17 1.06 2.95
C PRO A 5 -19.99 2.21 3.54
N GLU A 6 -21.09 1.88 4.21
CA GLU A 6 -21.90 2.86 4.93
C GLU A 6 -21.15 3.32 6.18
N GLY A 7 -20.25 4.30 6.00
CA GLY A 7 -19.45 4.91 7.06
C GLY A 7 -17.94 4.78 6.86
N LEU A 8 -17.19 5.39 7.78
CA LEU A 8 -15.73 5.36 7.77
C LEU A 8 -15.22 3.95 8.11
N LEU A 9 -14.40 3.39 7.22
CA LEU A 9 -13.66 2.15 7.47
C LEU A 9 -12.35 2.49 8.18
N PHE A 10 -12.15 1.90 9.35
CA PHE A 10 -10.92 2.07 10.13
C PHE A 10 -9.95 0.93 9.86
N GLY A 11 -8.67 1.24 9.99
CA GLY A 11 -7.60 0.27 9.96
C GLY A 11 -6.42 0.71 10.80
N VAL A 12 -5.42 -0.15 10.90
CA VAL A 12 -4.16 0.14 11.57
C VAL A 12 -3.01 -0.54 10.82
N TYR A 13 -1.83 0.04 10.94
CA TYR A 13 -0.57 -0.54 10.52
C TYR A 13 0.15 -1.14 11.75
N PRO A 14 0.00 -2.44 12.04
CA PRO A 14 0.68 -3.07 13.17
C PRO A 14 2.10 -3.50 12.80
N GLY A 15 2.98 -3.60 13.81
CA GLY A 15 4.35 -4.09 13.65
C GLY A 15 5.31 -3.07 13.04
N SER A 16 4.88 -1.83 12.83
CA SER A 16 5.76 -0.74 12.44
C SER A 16 6.85 -0.54 13.49
N VAL A 17 8.08 -0.27 13.04
CA VAL A 17 9.12 0.25 13.94
C VAL A 17 8.58 1.54 14.55
N ALA A 18 8.55 1.62 15.88
CA ALA A 18 8.29 2.90 16.52
C ALA A 18 9.55 3.76 16.34
N GLY A 19 9.59 4.61 15.32
CA GLY A 19 10.74 5.49 15.13
C GLY A 19 10.81 6.28 13.83
N ASP A 20 11.98 6.86 13.58
CA ASP A 20 12.29 7.61 12.36
C ASP A 20 12.71 6.69 11.21
N ASP A 21 12.90 7.28 10.02
CA ASP A 21 13.34 6.59 8.80
C ASP A 21 14.74 5.93 8.91
N THR A 22 15.44 6.15 10.02
CA THR A 22 16.73 5.51 10.33
C THR A 22 16.61 4.38 11.35
N GLY A 23 15.40 4.08 11.84
CA GLY A 23 15.11 3.00 12.77
C GLY A 23 15.55 3.27 14.22
N GLY A 24 15.89 4.51 14.57
CA GLY A 24 16.65 4.82 15.78
C GLY A 24 15.86 5.07 17.07
N LEU A 25 14.52 5.09 17.01
CA LEU A 25 13.71 5.66 18.09
C LEU A 25 13.10 4.63 19.05
N ALA A 26 12.95 3.36 18.66
CA ALA A 26 12.56 2.30 19.58
C ALA A 26 13.09 0.94 19.15
N GLU A 27 14.03 0.41 19.93
CA GLU A 27 14.32 -1.02 19.95
C GLU A 27 13.34 -1.71 20.90
N GLY A 28 12.67 -2.75 20.42
CA GLY A 28 11.72 -3.55 21.19
C GLY A 28 11.92 -5.05 20.97
N PRO A 29 11.30 -5.90 21.81
CA PRO A 29 11.26 -7.33 21.52
C PRO A 29 10.55 -7.58 20.17
N PRO A 30 10.82 -8.72 19.49
CA PRO A 30 10.08 -9.09 18.30
C PRO A 30 8.57 -9.10 18.53
N ASP A 31 7.80 -8.81 17.48
CA ASP A 31 6.34 -8.88 17.53
C ASP A 31 5.87 -10.26 18.01
N ASP A 32 4.97 -10.27 18.99
CA ASP A 32 4.25 -11.47 19.43
C ASP A 32 2.91 -11.54 18.70
N PRO A 33 2.71 -12.48 17.76
CA PRO A 33 1.51 -12.52 16.94
C PRO A 33 0.22 -12.76 17.71
N ALA A 34 0.28 -13.44 18.85
CA ALA A 34 -0.90 -13.65 19.70
C ALA A 34 -1.30 -12.32 20.37
N ARG A 35 -0.32 -11.53 20.82
CA ARG A 35 -0.56 -10.20 21.38
C ARG A 35 -1.04 -9.20 20.33
N VAL A 36 -0.48 -9.23 19.11
CA VAL A 36 -0.97 -8.43 17.98
C VAL A 36 -2.42 -8.80 17.67
N THR A 37 -2.75 -10.09 17.61
CA THR A 37 -4.13 -10.55 17.37
C THR A 37 -5.09 -10.05 18.44
N ALA A 38 -4.73 -10.16 19.72
CA ALA A 38 -5.55 -9.69 20.83
C ALA A 38 -5.75 -8.16 20.80
N ALA A 39 -4.71 -7.40 20.44
CA ALA A 39 -4.80 -5.95 20.29
C ALA A 39 -5.73 -5.58 19.11
N LEU A 40 -5.60 -6.25 17.98
CA LEU A 40 -6.48 -6.05 16.82
C LEU A 40 -7.93 -6.43 17.13
N ASP A 41 -8.18 -7.51 17.88
CA ASP A 41 -9.52 -7.86 18.33
C ASP A 41 -10.14 -6.75 19.19
N ARG A 42 -9.34 -6.13 20.07
CA ARG A 42 -9.78 -5.00 20.89
C ARG A 42 -10.08 -3.75 20.06
N LEU A 43 -9.22 -3.42 19.08
CA LEU A 43 -9.38 -2.25 18.21
C LEU A 43 -10.59 -2.39 17.27
N GLN A 44 -10.75 -3.57 16.66
CA GLN A 44 -11.92 -3.91 15.83
C GLN A 44 -13.22 -3.84 16.63
N GLY A 45 -13.15 -4.20 17.93
CA GLY A 45 -14.26 -4.21 18.85
C GLY A 45 -15.15 -5.43 18.63
N ARG A 46 -16.28 -5.26 17.93
CA ARG A 46 -17.23 -6.37 17.73
C ARG A 46 -16.73 -7.30 16.60
N PRO A 47 -16.75 -8.63 16.79
CA PRO A 47 -16.40 -9.57 15.72
C PRO A 47 -17.25 -9.35 14.47
N GLY A 48 -16.64 -9.48 13.29
CA GLY A 48 -17.31 -9.32 12.00
C GLY A 48 -17.45 -7.87 11.51
N ARG A 49 -17.09 -6.86 12.32
CA ARG A 49 -17.00 -5.48 11.83
C ARG A 49 -15.82 -5.35 10.84
N PRO A 50 -15.99 -4.68 9.69
CA PRO A 50 -14.89 -4.38 8.79
C PRO A 50 -13.78 -3.61 9.50
N PHE A 51 -12.54 -4.04 9.31
CA PHE A 51 -11.34 -3.39 9.85
C PHE A 51 -10.12 -3.76 9.00
N LEU A 52 -9.33 -2.76 8.59
CA LEU A 52 -8.17 -3.00 7.73
C LEU A 52 -6.90 -3.22 8.54
N VAL A 53 -6.07 -4.16 8.07
CA VAL A 53 -4.71 -4.36 8.57
C VAL A 53 -3.77 -3.96 7.44
N ARG A 54 -3.08 -2.82 7.61
CA ARG A 54 -2.12 -2.35 6.63
C ARG A 54 -0.87 -3.22 6.68
N ALA A 55 -0.43 -3.68 5.53
CA ALA A 55 0.69 -4.60 5.38
C ALA A 55 1.58 -4.17 4.23
N TYR A 56 2.88 -4.39 4.34
CA TYR A 56 3.86 -3.97 3.33
C TYR A 56 4.59 -5.17 2.76
N THR A 57 4.79 -5.16 1.44
CA THR A 57 5.73 -6.00 0.72
C THR A 57 6.48 -5.15 -0.29
N ARG A 58 7.68 -5.58 -0.70
CA ARG A 58 8.58 -4.81 -1.54
C ARG A 58 8.96 -5.57 -2.79
N TYR A 59 9.05 -4.83 -3.89
CA TYR A 59 9.72 -5.25 -5.10
C TYR A 59 10.99 -4.44 -5.32
N ASP A 60 12.08 -5.13 -5.64
CA ASP A 60 13.34 -4.56 -6.11
C ASP A 60 13.94 -5.46 -7.21
N ASP A 61 15.09 -5.06 -7.77
CA ASP A 61 15.74 -5.80 -8.87
C ASP A 61 16.22 -7.21 -8.48
N THR A 62 16.19 -7.56 -7.18
CA THR A 62 16.54 -8.89 -6.67
C THR A 62 15.33 -9.78 -6.42
N THR A 63 14.12 -9.24 -6.53
CA THR A 63 12.88 -9.96 -6.27
C THR A 63 12.65 -11.05 -7.32
N PRO A 64 12.62 -12.34 -6.92
CA PRO A 64 12.45 -13.43 -7.87
C PRO A 64 11.00 -13.53 -8.37
N PRO A 65 10.77 -13.92 -9.64
CA PRO A 65 9.44 -14.28 -10.11
C PRO A 65 8.94 -15.56 -9.44
N GLY A 66 7.63 -15.67 -9.21
CA GLY A 66 6.98 -16.87 -8.66
C GLY A 66 6.96 -16.97 -7.13
N GLY A 67 7.45 -15.94 -6.43
CA GLY A 67 7.42 -15.86 -4.97
C GLY A 67 8.45 -16.75 -4.24
N PRO A 68 8.38 -16.82 -2.90
CA PRO A 68 7.37 -16.19 -2.05
C PRO A 68 7.52 -14.66 -2.00
N HIS A 69 6.39 -13.97 -1.80
CA HIS A 69 6.33 -12.51 -1.58
C HIS A 69 5.86 -12.22 -0.15
N PRO A 70 6.69 -12.48 0.88
CA PRO A 70 6.27 -12.32 2.26
C PRO A 70 6.05 -10.85 2.60
N THR A 71 5.00 -10.55 3.37
CA THR A 71 4.87 -9.22 3.97
C THR A 71 5.94 -9.04 5.05
N ALA A 72 6.52 -7.84 5.13
CA ALA A 72 7.54 -7.50 6.11
C ALA A 72 6.92 -6.87 7.36
N THR A 73 5.89 -6.04 7.17
CA THR A 73 5.31 -5.27 8.26
C THR A 73 3.78 -5.26 8.17
N PRO A 74 3.07 -6.04 8.99
CA PRO A 74 3.63 -7.09 9.84
C PRO A 74 4.06 -8.32 9.01
N ALA A 75 4.92 -9.16 9.58
CA ALA A 75 5.24 -10.45 8.98
C ALA A 75 4.02 -11.38 8.91
N ALA A 76 3.86 -12.11 7.79
CA ALA A 76 2.75 -13.04 7.53
C ALA A 76 1.38 -12.40 7.77
N ALA A 77 1.15 -11.22 7.16
CA ALA A 77 0.02 -10.37 7.45
C ALA A 77 -1.35 -11.03 7.20
N GLU A 78 -1.42 -12.00 6.29
CA GLU A 78 -2.63 -12.77 5.99
C GLU A 78 -3.24 -13.42 7.23
N ARG A 79 -2.42 -13.74 8.24
CA ARG A 79 -2.90 -14.28 9.52
C ARG A 79 -3.83 -13.31 10.27
N TYR A 80 -3.68 -12.01 10.03
CA TYR A 80 -4.46 -10.97 10.69
C TYR A 80 -5.70 -10.58 9.87
N ALA A 81 -5.85 -11.07 8.64
CA ALA A 81 -7.04 -10.93 7.82
C ALA A 81 -8.13 -11.94 8.22
N ALA A 82 -8.50 -11.93 9.50
CA ALA A 82 -9.45 -12.85 10.10
C ALA A 82 -10.58 -12.11 10.83
N ARG A 83 -11.69 -12.82 11.06
CA ARG A 83 -12.82 -12.33 11.89
C ARG A 83 -13.45 -11.04 11.36
N GLY A 84 -13.49 -10.86 10.04
CA GLY A 84 -14.00 -9.65 9.38
C GLY A 84 -12.93 -8.61 9.04
N ARG A 85 -11.68 -8.84 9.47
CA ARG A 85 -10.53 -8.05 8.98
C ARG A 85 -10.15 -8.43 7.56
N ARG A 86 -9.56 -7.47 6.87
CA ARG A 86 -9.02 -7.57 5.51
C ARG A 86 -7.71 -6.81 5.43
N LEU A 87 -6.87 -7.16 4.47
CA LEU A 87 -5.61 -6.44 4.26
C LEU A 87 -5.84 -5.12 3.50
N ASP A 88 -5.05 -4.13 3.90
CA ASP A 88 -4.66 -2.99 3.09
C ASP A 88 -3.18 -3.20 2.69
N LEU A 89 -2.96 -3.85 1.54
CA LEU A 89 -1.64 -4.31 1.13
C LEU A 89 -0.94 -3.24 0.30
N VAL A 90 0.25 -2.83 0.73
CA VAL A 90 1.13 -1.90 0.02
C VAL A 90 2.20 -2.71 -0.69
N ALA A 91 2.31 -2.50 -2.01
CA ALA A 91 3.32 -3.10 -2.85
C ALA A 91 4.35 -2.03 -3.24
N GLN A 92 5.45 -1.96 -2.50
CA GLN A 92 6.50 -0.95 -2.75
C GLN A 92 7.25 -1.24 -4.06
N TYR A 93 7.66 -0.18 -4.74
CA TYR A 93 8.47 -0.18 -5.95
C TYR A 93 9.85 0.43 -5.69
N GLN A 94 10.86 -0.43 -5.62
CA GLN A 94 12.24 -0.05 -5.29
C GLN A 94 13.26 -0.62 -6.29
N SER A 95 12.86 -0.63 -7.58
CA SER A 95 13.74 -1.05 -8.67
C SER A 95 14.72 0.07 -9.03
N THR A 96 16.02 -0.19 -8.89
CA THR A 96 17.07 0.76 -9.31
C THR A 96 17.24 0.80 -10.82
N THR A 97 16.82 -0.26 -11.51
CA THR A 97 16.91 -0.34 -12.98
C THR A 97 15.70 0.22 -13.71
N GLY A 98 14.59 0.48 -13.02
CA GLY A 98 13.35 0.90 -13.66
C GLY A 98 12.50 -0.26 -14.20
N ASP A 99 12.60 -1.46 -13.61
CA ASP A 99 11.95 -2.68 -14.12
C ASP A 99 10.43 -2.69 -13.88
N ILE A 100 9.71 -2.04 -14.81
CA ILE A 100 8.25 -1.98 -14.81
C ILE A 100 7.62 -3.35 -15.08
N ASP A 101 8.21 -4.16 -15.96
CA ASP A 101 7.62 -5.46 -16.32
C ASP A 101 7.77 -6.49 -15.21
N GLY A 102 8.89 -6.47 -14.49
CA GLY A 102 9.07 -7.23 -13.27
C GLY A 102 8.09 -6.80 -12.18
N TYR A 103 7.91 -5.49 -11.97
CA TYR A 103 6.94 -4.98 -10.99
C TYR A 103 5.48 -5.34 -11.33
N ARG A 104 5.08 -5.25 -12.61
CA ARG A 104 3.75 -5.70 -13.07
C ARG A 104 3.52 -7.17 -12.78
N ARG A 105 4.51 -8.02 -13.02
CA ARG A 105 4.45 -9.45 -12.71
C ARG A 105 4.30 -9.68 -11.22
N PHE A 106 5.12 -9.00 -10.42
CA PHE A 106 5.04 -9.03 -8.96
C PHE A 106 3.63 -8.68 -8.47
N LEU A 107 3.02 -7.60 -8.95
CA LEU A 107 1.66 -7.21 -8.57
C LEU A 107 0.62 -8.28 -8.94
N ARG A 108 0.73 -8.91 -10.11
CA ARG A 108 -0.16 -10.02 -10.50
C ARG A 108 -0.02 -11.21 -9.54
N GLU A 109 1.20 -11.54 -9.15
CA GLU A 109 1.50 -12.60 -8.17
C GLU A 109 0.97 -12.23 -6.76
N LEU A 110 1.04 -10.96 -6.36
CA LEU A 110 0.41 -10.50 -5.11
C LEU A 110 -1.11 -10.63 -5.13
N VAL A 111 -1.77 -10.33 -6.25
CA VAL A 111 -3.21 -10.51 -6.39
C VAL A 111 -3.59 -11.99 -6.29
N GLU A 112 -2.79 -12.90 -6.84
CA GLU A 112 -2.98 -14.34 -6.70
C GLU A 112 -2.85 -14.82 -5.25
N LEU A 113 -1.83 -14.34 -4.55
CA LEU A 113 -1.51 -14.76 -3.18
C LEU A 113 -2.48 -14.16 -2.15
N TYR A 114 -2.78 -12.87 -2.26
CA TYR A 114 -3.46 -12.10 -1.21
C TYR A 114 -4.85 -11.59 -1.62
N GLY A 115 -5.22 -11.60 -2.90
CA GLY A 115 -6.51 -11.12 -3.39
C GLY A 115 -7.74 -11.65 -2.63
N PRO A 116 -7.80 -12.93 -2.19
CA PRO A 116 -8.91 -13.44 -1.39
C PRO A 116 -9.10 -12.76 -0.01
N VAL A 117 -8.05 -12.16 0.55
CA VAL A 117 -8.03 -11.60 1.91
C VAL A 117 -7.75 -10.09 1.95
N THR A 118 -7.52 -9.46 0.80
CA THR A 118 -7.21 -8.04 0.65
C THR A 118 -8.40 -7.25 0.11
N ASP A 119 -8.68 -6.09 0.72
CA ASP A 119 -9.72 -5.16 0.25
C ASP A 119 -9.13 -3.96 -0.51
N THR A 120 -7.88 -3.58 -0.20
CA THR A 120 -7.14 -2.53 -0.91
C THR A 120 -5.72 -3.00 -1.23
N LEU A 121 -5.30 -2.83 -2.48
CA LEU A 121 -3.93 -3.00 -2.95
C LEU A 121 -3.39 -1.65 -3.40
N GLN A 122 -2.43 -1.11 -2.66
CA GLN A 122 -1.75 0.12 -2.99
C GLN A 122 -0.51 -0.17 -3.82
N VAL A 123 -0.47 0.42 -5.00
CA VAL A 123 0.65 0.40 -5.94
C VAL A 123 1.55 1.58 -5.60
N THR A 124 2.80 1.28 -5.25
CA THR A 124 3.80 2.22 -4.70
C THR A 124 3.44 2.83 -3.34
N GLU A 125 4.44 3.36 -2.64
CA GLU A 125 4.32 4.14 -1.39
C GLU A 125 4.99 5.52 -1.54
N GLU A 126 4.18 6.57 -1.34
CA GLU A 126 4.61 7.98 -1.39
C GLU A 126 5.42 8.35 -2.65
N PRO A 127 4.93 8.02 -3.86
CA PRO A 127 5.67 8.17 -5.12
C PRO A 127 6.02 9.62 -5.49
N ASN A 128 5.38 10.60 -4.84
CA ASN A 128 5.66 12.02 -5.04
C ASN A 128 6.85 12.53 -4.21
N VAL A 129 7.43 11.70 -3.33
CA VAL A 129 8.61 12.04 -2.52
C VAL A 129 9.88 11.49 -3.17
N THR A 130 10.61 12.33 -3.90
CA THR A 130 11.75 11.89 -4.74
C THR A 130 13.11 11.96 -4.05
N SER A 131 13.20 12.63 -2.90
CA SER A 131 14.46 12.92 -2.21
C SER A 131 14.83 11.90 -1.13
N VAL A 132 13.97 10.94 -0.82
CA VAL A 132 14.13 10.02 0.32
C VAL A 132 14.34 8.59 -0.20
N PRO A 133 15.53 7.99 -0.07
CA PRO A 133 15.84 6.68 -0.66
C PRO A 133 15.01 5.49 -0.17
N THR A 134 14.35 5.63 0.98
CA THR A 134 13.47 4.59 1.53
C THR A 134 12.06 4.62 0.95
N LEU A 135 11.71 5.66 0.19
CA LEU A 135 10.39 5.86 -0.43
C LEU A 135 10.45 5.65 -1.94
N ASP A 136 9.32 5.28 -2.54
CA ASP A 136 9.29 4.78 -3.92
C ASP A 136 9.51 5.90 -4.95
N GLY A 137 9.19 7.14 -4.59
CA GLY A 137 9.45 8.30 -5.45
C GLY A 137 10.94 8.52 -5.77
N HIS A 138 11.84 7.95 -4.98
CA HIS A 138 13.29 7.98 -5.24
C HIS A 138 13.69 7.17 -6.49
N TYR A 139 12.93 6.14 -6.82
CA TYR A 139 13.29 5.17 -7.85
C TYR A 139 12.82 5.63 -9.24
N PRO A 140 13.60 5.33 -10.29
CA PRO A 140 13.24 5.72 -11.66
C PRO A 140 11.93 5.06 -12.10
N ALA A 141 11.21 5.74 -12.99
CA ALA A 141 9.97 5.26 -13.60
C ALA A 141 8.81 4.97 -12.62
N VAL A 142 8.80 5.58 -11.44
CA VAL A 142 7.72 5.39 -10.45
C VAL A 142 6.32 5.75 -10.99
N ARG A 143 6.22 6.75 -11.87
CA ARG A 143 4.93 7.13 -12.49
C ARG A 143 4.42 6.03 -13.42
N GLU A 144 5.30 5.48 -14.24
CA GLU A 144 5.04 4.33 -15.11
C GLU A 144 4.69 3.09 -14.29
N ALA A 145 5.36 2.88 -13.15
CA ALA A 145 5.05 1.80 -12.21
C ALA A 145 3.62 1.90 -11.66
N ILE A 146 3.14 3.11 -11.33
CA ILE A 146 1.75 3.31 -10.92
C ILE A 146 0.79 3.03 -12.07
N VAL A 147 1.00 3.67 -13.23
CA VAL A 147 0.09 3.56 -14.38
C VAL A 147 -0.06 2.10 -14.82
N HIS A 148 1.05 1.42 -15.07
CA HIS A 148 1.02 0.05 -15.54
C HIS A 148 0.71 -0.96 -14.43
N GLY A 149 1.10 -0.66 -13.18
CA GLY A 149 0.86 -1.51 -12.03
C GLY A 149 -0.61 -1.57 -11.64
N VAL A 150 -1.30 -0.42 -11.60
CA VAL A 150 -2.74 -0.35 -11.29
C VAL A 150 -3.53 -1.19 -12.29
N SER A 151 -3.30 -1.00 -13.59
CA SER A 151 -3.97 -1.78 -14.62
C SER A 151 -3.62 -3.28 -14.55
N ALA A 152 -2.35 -3.66 -14.37
CA ALA A 152 -1.96 -5.06 -14.25
C ALA A 152 -2.63 -5.77 -13.04
N ALA A 153 -2.71 -5.09 -11.90
CA ALA A 153 -3.38 -5.61 -10.71
C ALA A 153 -4.90 -5.71 -10.91
N LYS A 154 -5.55 -4.69 -11.51
CA LYS A 154 -6.99 -4.70 -11.77
C LYS A 154 -7.42 -5.73 -12.80
N GLU A 155 -6.65 -5.90 -13.87
CA GLU A 155 -6.82 -6.98 -14.84
C GLU A 155 -6.77 -8.33 -14.15
N ARG A 156 -5.73 -8.60 -13.35
CA ARG A 156 -5.59 -9.88 -12.65
C ARG A 156 -6.69 -10.12 -11.62
N ALA A 157 -7.09 -9.09 -10.89
CA ALA A 157 -8.19 -9.17 -9.93
C ALA A 157 -9.50 -9.59 -10.64
N ARG A 158 -9.77 -9.03 -11.83
CA ARG A 158 -10.94 -9.39 -12.63
C ARG A 158 -10.86 -10.81 -13.19
N GLU A 159 -9.70 -11.22 -13.71
CA GLU A 159 -9.46 -12.60 -14.17
C GLU A 159 -9.74 -13.64 -13.08
N LEU A 160 -9.40 -13.33 -11.82
CA LEU A 160 -9.59 -14.21 -10.67
C LEU A 160 -10.93 -14.01 -9.94
N GLY A 161 -11.76 -13.07 -10.39
CA GLY A 161 -13.06 -12.78 -9.78
C GLY A 161 -13.00 -12.03 -8.44
N HIS A 162 -11.87 -11.40 -8.10
CA HIS A 162 -11.70 -10.54 -6.92
C HIS A 162 -12.32 -9.16 -7.13
N THR A 163 -13.62 -9.09 -7.42
CA THR A 163 -14.33 -7.84 -7.71
C THR A 163 -14.45 -6.90 -6.50
N HIS A 164 -14.11 -7.37 -5.30
CA HIS A 164 -14.05 -6.57 -4.07
C HIS A 164 -12.71 -5.83 -3.91
N LEU A 165 -11.64 -6.29 -4.56
CA LEU A 165 -10.31 -5.72 -4.42
C LEU A 165 -10.24 -4.36 -5.12
N ARG A 166 -10.00 -3.32 -4.33
CA ARG A 166 -9.73 -1.97 -4.82
C ARG A 166 -8.24 -1.76 -5.02
N VAL A 167 -7.84 -1.14 -6.12
CA VAL A 167 -6.45 -0.85 -6.45
C VAL A 167 -6.27 0.64 -6.61
N GLY A 168 -5.21 1.18 -6.01
CA GLY A 168 -4.92 2.60 -6.01
C GLY A 168 -3.46 2.88 -5.71
N PHE A 169 -3.14 4.14 -5.48
CA PHE A 169 -1.84 4.59 -4.98
C PHE A 169 -2.08 5.66 -3.91
N ASN A 170 -1.06 6.09 -3.18
CA ASN A 170 -1.16 7.22 -2.26
C ASN A 170 -0.27 8.39 -2.68
N THR A 171 -0.42 9.52 -2.00
CA THR A 171 0.53 10.62 -2.03
C THR A 171 0.77 11.12 -0.62
N THR A 172 1.86 11.85 -0.41
CA THR A 172 1.94 12.83 0.68
C THR A 172 1.29 14.15 0.24
N PRO A 173 1.20 15.19 1.09
CA PRO A 173 0.66 16.47 0.68
C PRO A 173 1.38 17.05 -0.55
N LEU A 174 0.59 17.37 -1.58
CA LEU A 174 1.08 17.84 -2.87
C LEU A 174 1.27 19.37 -2.85
N PHE A 175 2.49 19.80 -2.51
CA PHE A 175 2.89 21.20 -2.53
C PHE A 175 4.02 21.46 -3.53
N GLY A 176 4.16 22.72 -3.95
CA GLY A 176 5.28 23.16 -4.78
C GLY A 176 5.42 22.31 -6.05
N PRO A 177 6.61 21.73 -6.35
CA PRO A 177 6.82 20.89 -7.53
C PRO A 177 5.91 19.65 -7.63
N ALA A 178 5.35 19.17 -6.51
CA ALA A 178 4.45 18.01 -6.50
C ALA A 178 2.98 18.37 -6.75
N ALA A 179 2.61 19.67 -6.82
CA ALA A 179 1.21 20.10 -6.92
C ALA A 179 0.48 19.55 -8.17
N SER A 180 1.21 19.29 -9.26
CA SER A 180 0.68 18.73 -10.51
C SER A 180 0.74 17.21 -10.59
N PHE A 181 1.25 16.51 -9.56
CA PHE A 181 1.58 15.08 -9.62
C PHE A 181 0.42 14.21 -10.11
N VAL A 182 -0.77 14.37 -9.52
CA VAL A 182 -1.95 13.56 -9.90
C VAL A 182 -2.42 13.89 -11.31
N THR A 183 -2.46 15.17 -11.69
CA THR A 183 -2.86 15.59 -13.03
C THR A 183 -1.91 15.00 -14.08
N GLU A 184 -0.60 15.16 -13.90
CA GLU A 184 0.43 14.60 -14.78
C GLU A 184 0.30 13.08 -14.91
N LEU A 185 0.03 12.39 -13.80
CA LEU A 185 -0.13 10.94 -13.78
C LEU A 185 -1.37 10.51 -14.56
N THR A 186 -2.51 11.19 -14.38
CA THR A 186 -3.75 10.87 -15.11
C THR A 186 -3.65 11.20 -16.59
N GLU A 187 -2.94 12.26 -16.97
CA GLU A 187 -2.65 12.60 -18.37
C GLU A 187 -1.73 11.55 -19.01
N HIS A 188 -0.71 11.11 -18.27
CA HIS A 188 0.23 10.08 -18.73
C HIS A 188 -0.45 8.71 -18.92
N GLY A 189 -1.27 8.28 -17.96
CA GLY A 189 -1.95 6.98 -18.00
C GLY A 189 -3.20 6.94 -18.89
N GLY A 190 -3.84 8.09 -19.12
CA GLY A 190 -5.02 8.20 -19.96
C GLY A 190 -6.27 7.48 -19.40
N PRO A 191 -7.33 7.36 -20.23
CA PRO A 191 -8.63 6.85 -19.77
C PRO A 191 -8.60 5.44 -19.18
N GLY A 192 -7.81 4.53 -19.77
CA GLY A 192 -7.72 3.15 -19.29
C GLY A 192 -7.18 3.06 -17.86
N PHE A 193 -6.17 3.86 -17.54
CA PHE A 193 -5.65 3.95 -16.17
C PHE A 193 -6.70 4.54 -15.22
N THR A 194 -7.37 5.62 -15.61
CA THR A 194 -8.38 6.27 -14.75
C THR A 194 -9.61 5.39 -14.50
N ASP A 195 -10.00 4.56 -15.46
CA ASP A 195 -11.10 3.60 -15.31
C ASP A 195 -10.75 2.45 -14.34
N ASP A 196 -9.46 2.14 -14.22
CA ASP A 196 -8.94 1.09 -13.35
C ASP A 196 -8.65 1.58 -11.92
N LEU A 197 -8.37 2.88 -11.75
CA LEU A 197 -8.01 3.51 -10.49
C LEU A 197 -9.21 3.64 -9.55
N ASP A 198 -9.25 2.85 -8.46
CA ASP A 198 -10.38 2.88 -7.51
C ASP A 198 -10.23 3.96 -6.43
N TYR A 199 -9.00 4.34 -6.08
CA TYR A 199 -8.73 5.33 -5.03
C TYR A 199 -7.36 6.00 -5.16
N ILE A 200 -7.26 7.19 -4.55
CA ILE A 200 -5.99 7.86 -4.24
C ILE A 200 -5.97 8.07 -2.72
N GLY A 201 -4.95 7.52 -2.06
CA GLY A 201 -4.70 7.67 -0.63
C GLY A 201 -3.93 8.95 -0.31
N LEU A 202 -3.99 9.38 0.94
CA LEU A 202 -3.20 10.49 1.45
C LEU A 202 -2.51 10.05 2.75
N ASP A 203 -1.19 10.05 2.72
CA ASP A 203 -0.37 9.84 3.91
C ASP A 203 -0.07 11.21 4.51
N PHE A 204 -0.49 11.40 5.76
CA PHE A 204 -0.45 12.69 6.42
C PHE A 204 -0.05 12.53 7.89
N PHE A 205 1.12 13.06 8.21
CA PHE A 205 1.64 13.17 9.56
C PHE A 205 1.63 14.67 9.94
N PRO A 206 0.78 15.09 10.89
CA PRO A 206 0.81 16.46 11.38
C PRO A 206 2.21 16.75 11.93
N ASP A 207 2.79 17.90 11.57
CA ASP A 207 4.16 18.36 11.90
C ASP A 207 5.34 17.92 10.99
N VAL A 208 5.20 16.82 10.24
CA VAL A 208 6.29 16.30 9.39
C VAL A 208 6.41 17.11 8.10
N PHE A 209 5.29 17.43 7.45
CA PHE A 209 5.28 18.09 6.14
C PHE A 209 5.22 19.62 6.21
N GLN A 210 4.72 20.16 7.32
CA GLN A 210 4.69 21.58 7.64
C GLN A 210 4.75 21.74 9.16
N PRO A 211 5.48 22.75 9.68
CA PRO A 211 5.44 23.05 11.11
C PRO A 211 4.01 23.30 11.57
N LEU A 212 3.66 22.78 12.74
CA LEU A 212 2.48 23.25 13.45
C LEU A 212 2.69 24.75 13.71
N GLY A 213 1.66 25.56 13.50
CA GLY A 213 1.72 27.00 13.76
C GLY A 213 2.19 27.32 15.18
N PRO A 214 2.51 28.59 15.49
CA PRO A 214 3.00 28.95 16.82
C PRO A 214 2.04 28.44 17.91
N VAL A 215 2.62 27.74 18.89
CA VAL A 215 1.94 27.22 20.09
C VAL A 215 1.73 28.33 21.10
#